data_AF-A0A812QTE9-F1
#
_entry.id   AF-A0A812QTE9-F1
#
_cell.length_a   1.000
_cell.length_b   1.000
_cell.length_c   1.000
_cell.angle_alpha   90.00
_cell.angle_beta   90.00
_cell.angle_gamma   90.00
#
_symmetry.space_group_name_H-M   'P 1'
#
loop_
_entity.id
_entity.type
_entity.pdbx_description
1 polymer ?
#
loop_
_entity_poly.entity_id
_entity_poly.type
_entity_poly.pdbx_seq_one_letter_code
_entity_poly.pdbx_strand_id
1 'polypeptide(L)'
;MPACSALLRICSPVFEKMFASGTKEAQDKRIPVTLGTEDDFRVFYSLLMPGGFQVDKINARNAESLLKLSEHYEVAFIKLACEDVLINSPATISMLTKAKTQNWSRLYSSCLEKLARTAILLQRKDVDDLAKNSPEILADLAWEMRKYVNPNDEDDSDQQDDDLEEDGGLGPFQKKPKKPSKIDDLEEDDGPGKPKKKPLKRKGKRGL
;
A
#
# COMPACT_ATOMS: atom_id res chain seq x y z
N MET A 1 22.43 -6.12 -12.21
CA MET A 1 21.48 -5.74 -13.28
C MET A 1 21.92 -4.42 -13.92
N PRO A 2 21.94 -4.28 -15.25
CA PRO A 2 22.22 -2.99 -15.90
C PRO A 2 21.06 -2.01 -15.69
N ALA A 3 21.37 -0.75 -15.44
CA ALA A 3 20.39 0.32 -15.27
C ALA A 3 20.90 1.62 -15.90
N CYS A 4 19.98 2.45 -16.39
CA CYS A 4 20.26 3.79 -16.90
C CYS A 4 20.41 4.78 -15.73
N SER A 5 21.62 5.29 -15.51
CA SER A 5 21.90 6.25 -14.43
C SER A 5 21.13 7.56 -14.62
N ALA A 6 20.99 8.05 -15.85
CA ALA A 6 20.24 9.27 -16.13
C ALA A 6 18.78 9.14 -15.67
N LEU A 7 18.13 8.00 -15.95
CA LEU A 7 16.77 7.74 -15.51
C LEU A 7 16.66 7.71 -13.97
N LEU A 8 17.58 6.99 -13.31
CA LEU A 8 17.60 6.91 -11.85
C LEU A 8 17.74 8.30 -11.20
N ARG A 9 18.63 9.15 -11.73
CA ARG A 9 18.83 10.52 -11.25
C ARG A 9 17.60 11.41 -11.43
N ILE A 10 16.90 11.27 -12.56
CA ILE A 10 15.67 12.04 -12.83
C ILE A 10 14.55 11.65 -11.87
N CYS A 11 14.42 10.35 -11.57
CA CYS A 11 13.34 9.85 -10.74
C CYS A 11 13.60 9.93 -9.23
N SER A 12 14.85 10.12 -8.81
CA SER A 12 15.26 10.06 -7.40
C SER A 12 16.36 11.07 -7.07
N PRO A 13 16.11 11.98 -6.12
CA PRO A 13 17.15 12.90 -5.64
C PRO A 13 18.29 12.16 -4.92
N VAL A 14 18.03 10.99 -4.34
CA VAL A 14 19.05 10.15 -3.70
C VAL A 14 20.02 9.61 -4.74
N PHE A 15 19.51 9.09 -5.85
CA PHE A 15 20.38 8.68 -6.96
C PHE A 15 21.08 9.88 -7.60
N GLU A 16 20.43 11.03 -7.73
CA GLU A 16 21.08 12.25 -8.20
C GLU A 16 22.31 12.60 -7.37
N LYS A 17 22.18 12.63 -6.03
CA LYS A 17 23.29 12.88 -5.11
C LYS A 17 24.36 11.79 -5.20
N MET A 18 23.94 10.52 -5.29
CA MET A 18 24.86 9.38 -5.36
C MET A 18 25.69 9.37 -6.64
N PHE A 19 25.14 9.87 -7.75
CA PHE A 19 25.83 10.01 -9.04
C PHE A 19 26.44 11.41 -9.26
N ALA A 20 26.25 12.36 -8.35
CA ALA A 20 26.93 13.64 -8.41
C ALA A 20 28.45 13.45 -8.24
N SER A 21 29.23 14.26 -8.94
CA SER A 21 30.68 14.10 -9.02
C SER A 21 31.36 14.15 -7.65
N GLY A 22 32.10 13.10 -7.29
CA GLY A 22 32.92 13.04 -6.07
C GLY A 22 32.73 11.79 -5.20
N THR A 23 31.71 10.97 -5.48
CA THR A 23 31.45 9.71 -4.77
C THR A 23 32.18 8.53 -5.42
N LYS A 24 32.51 7.49 -4.64
CA LYS A 24 33.15 6.27 -5.18
C LYS A 24 32.22 5.53 -6.13
N GLU A 25 30.92 5.58 -5.84
CA GLU A 25 29.83 4.99 -6.61
C GLU A 25 29.76 5.55 -8.03
N ALA A 26 30.01 6.85 -8.21
CA ALA A 26 30.06 7.48 -9.52
C ALA A 26 31.26 6.98 -10.36
N GLN A 27 32.38 6.65 -9.72
CA GLN A 27 33.58 6.12 -10.39
C GLN A 27 33.42 4.63 -10.73
N ASP A 28 32.92 3.85 -9.78
CA ASP A 28 32.76 2.40 -9.90
C ASP A 28 31.55 2.00 -10.77
N LYS A 29 30.62 2.94 -11.02
CA LYS A 29 29.36 2.74 -11.76
C LYS A 29 28.54 1.57 -11.20
N ARG A 30 28.67 1.30 -9.90
CA ARG A 30 28.00 0.22 -9.18
C ARG A 30 27.47 0.77 -7.87
N ILE A 31 26.20 0.48 -7.60
CA ILE A 31 25.52 0.87 -6.37
C ILE A 31 25.12 -0.42 -5.65
N PRO A 32 25.61 -0.66 -4.42
CA PRO A 32 25.12 -1.77 -3.62
C PRO A 32 23.68 -1.48 -3.17
N VAL A 33 22.75 -2.36 -3.53
CA VAL A 33 21.37 -2.31 -3.02
C VAL A 33 21.33 -3.13 -1.74
N THR A 34 21.19 -2.46 -0.59
CA THR A 34 21.12 -3.10 0.73
C THR A 34 19.69 -3.35 1.21
N LEU A 35 18.72 -2.69 0.59
CA LEU A 35 17.31 -2.76 0.96
C LEU A 35 16.55 -3.67 -0.02
N GLY A 36 16.11 -4.83 0.46
CA GLY A 36 15.32 -5.77 -0.33
C GLY A 36 16.14 -6.74 -1.17
N THR A 37 15.43 -7.56 -1.95
CA THR A 37 16.02 -8.56 -2.85
C THR A 37 16.32 -7.97 -4.23
N GLU A 38 17.13 -8.68 -5.03
CA GLU A 38 17.36 -8.28 -6.44
C GLU A 38 16.03 -8.21 -7.23
N ASP A 39 15.09 -9.11 -6.93
CA ASP A 39 13.78 -9.15 -7.58
C ASP A 39 12.92 -7.94 -7.20
N ASP A 40 12.91 -7.54 -5.93
CA ASP A 40 12.21 -6.33 -5.48
C ASP A 40 12.74 -5.09 -6.20
N PHE A 41 14.07 -4.97 -6.30
CA PHE A 41 14.70 -3.86 -7.01
C PHE A 41 14.41 -3.91 -8.52
N ARG A 42 14.31 -5.11 -9.12
CA ARG A 42 13.94 -5.27 -10.52
C ARG A 42 12.54 -4.72 -10.78
N VAL A 43 11.58 -5.04 -9.92
CA VAL A 43 10.21 -4.53 -10.03
C VAL A 43 10.20 -3.02 -9.83
N PHE A 44 10.87 -2.51 -8.79
CA PHE A 44 11.03 -1.08 -8.54
C PHE A 44 11.58 -0.34 -9.75
N TYR A 45 12.69 -0.83 -10.32
CA TYR A 45 13.30 -0.22 -11.50
C TYR A 45 12.38 -0.26 -12.72
N SER A 46 11.63 -1.35 -12.92
CA SER A 46 10.66 -1.46 -14.01
C SER A 46 9.53 -0.43 -13.94
N LEU A 47 9.18 0.03 -12.73
CA LEU A 47 8.18 1.07 -12.50
C LEU A 47 8.71 2.48 -12.80
N LEU A 48 10.03 2.69 -12.76
CA LEU A 48 10.67 3.96 -13.11
C LEU A 48 10.81 4.16 -14.61
N MET A 49 10.77 3.08 -15.39
CA MET A 49 10.91 3.15 -16.85
C MET A 49 9.79 3.99 -17.46
N PRO A 50 10.06 4.79 -18.52
CA PRO A 50 9.02 5.52 -19.24
C PRO A 50 7.90 4.59 -19.71
N GLY A 51 6.65 4.89 -19.34
CA GLY A 51 5.49 4.04 -19.61
C GLY A 51 5.45 2.70 -18.83
N GLY A 52 6.42 2.46 -17.94
CA GLY A 52 6.55 1.24 -17.16
C GLY A 52 5.70 1.23 -15.88
N PHE A 53 5.32 2.42 -15.39
CA PHE A 53 4.48 2.58 -14.21
C PHE A 53 3.09 2.01 -14.45
N GLN A 54 2.77 0.92 -13.73
CA GLN A 54 1.48 0.24 -13.77
C GLN A 54 1.15 -0.17 -12.34
N VAL A 55 0.01 0.29 -11.84
CA VAL A 55 -0.42 0.01 -10.45
C VAL A 55 -0.60 -1.50 -10.24
N ASP A 56 -1.02 -2.23 -11.28
CA ASP A 56 -1.23 -3.69 -11.22
C ASP A 56 0.05 -4.50 -10.94
N LYS A 57 1.24 -3.92 -11.17
CA LYS A 57 2.51 -4.54 -10.80
C LYS A 57 2.79 -4.48 -9.30
N ILE A 58 2.09 -3.60 -8.58
CA ILE A 58 2.18 -3.42 -7.14
C ILE A 58 1.05 -4.22 -6.50
N ASN A 59 1.40 -5.19 -5.67
CA ASN A 59 0.46 -6.07 -4.99
C ASN A 59 0.85 -6.23 -3.51
N ALA A 60 -0.03 -6.79 -2.70
CA ALA A 60 0.20 -6.94 -1.26
C ALA A 60 1.49 -7.71 -0.90
N ARG A 61 2.03 -8.55 -1.80
CA ARG A 61 3.26 -9.33 -1.55
C ARG A 61 4.52 -8.50 -1.73
N ASN A 62 4.55 -7.57 -2.69
CA ASN A 62 5.72 -6.76 -2.98
C ASN A 62 5.60 -5.31 -2.46
N ALA A 63 4.40 -4.84 -2.11
CA ALA A 63 4.16 -3.46 -1.71
C ALA A 63 4.99 -3.04 -0.50
N GLU A 64 5.24 -3.91 0.48
CA GLU A 64 6.08 -3.57 1.63
C GLU A 64 7.55 -3.34 1.23
N SER A 65 8.12 -4.22 0.37
CA SER A 65 9.50 -4.08 -0.12
C SER A 65 9.65 -2.86 -1.03
N LEU A 66 8.69 -2.65 -1.93
CA LEU A 66 8.66 -1.49 -2.82
C LEU A 66 8.47 -0.18 -2.05
N LEU A 67 7.67 -0.18 -0.99
CA LEU A 67 7.48 0.97 -0.12
C LEU A 67 8.81 1.36 0.55
N LYS A 68 9.55 0.39 1.13
CA LYS A 68 10.88 0.61 1.71
C LYS A 68 11.87 1.20 0.70
N LEU A 69 11.91 0.62 -0.51
CA LEU A 69 12.75 1.11 -1.60
C LEU A 69 12.38 2.54 -2.01
N SER A 70 11.08 2.81 -2.17
CA SER A 70 10.58 4.14 -2.57
C SER A 70 10.80 5.21 -1.51
N GLU A 71 10.73 4.86 -0.23
CA GLU A 71 11.07 5.77 0.87
C GLU A 71 12.57 6.08 0.85
N HIS A 72 13.40 5.05 0.78
CA HIS A 72 14.84 5.20 0.82
C HIS A 72 15.40 5.97 -0.37
N TYR A 73 14.85 5.75 -1.57
CA TYR A 73 15.25 6.46 -2.78
C TYR A 73 14.38 7.69 -3.06
N GLU A 74 13.50 8.09 -2.14
CA GLU A 74 12.65 9.29 -2.23
C GLU A 74 11.80 9.36 -3.53
N VAL A 75 11.22 8.23 -3.95
CA VAL A 75 10.36 8.13 -5.15
C VAL A 75 8.89 8.19 -4.76
N ALA A 76 8.36 9.42 -4.64
CA ALA A 76 7.04 9.69 -4.06
C ALA A 76 5.86 8.96 -4.74
N PHE A 77 5.84 8.86 -6.08
CA PHE A 77 4.71 8.25 -6.78
C PHE A 77 4.62 6.73 -6.57
N ILE A 78 5.75 6.04 -6.43
CA ILE A 78 5.78 4.61 -6.08
C ILE A 78 5.36 4.44 -4.62
N LYS A 79 5.86 5.30 -3.72
CA LYS A 79 5.49 5.31 -2.30
C LYS A 79 3.97 5.38 -2.14
N LEU A 80 3.34 6.38 -2.75
CA LEU A 80 1.88 6.58 -2.67
C LEU A 80 1.10 5.37 -3.21
N ALA A 81 1.50 4.82 -4.35
CA ALA A 81 0.84 3.64 -4.92
C ALA A 81 0.99 2.40 -4.02
N CYS A 82 2.15 2.20 -3.38
CA CYS A 82 2.35 1.13 -2.42
C CYS A 82 1.51 1.33 -1.15
N GLU A 83 1.43 2.57 -0.64
CA GLU A 83 0.56 2.92 0.47
C GLU A 83 -0.91 2.65 0.14
N ASP A 84 -1.38 3.00 -1.05
CA ASP A 84 -2.77 2.75 -1.47
C ASP A 84 -3.09 1.25 -1.51
N VAL A 85 -2.18 0.43 -2.04
CA VAL A 85 -2.33 -1.04 -2.05
C VAL A 85 -2.36 -1.61 -0.63
N LEU A 86 -1.48 -1.13 0.26
CA LEU A 86 -1.42 -1.59 1.65
C LEU A 86 -2.62 -1.10 2.48
N ILE A 87 -3.07 0.14 2.27
CA ILE A 87 -4.27 0.69 2.87
C ILE A 87 -5.47 -0.16 2.45
N ASN A 88 -5.60 -0.53 1.19
CA ASN A 88 -6.71 -1.36 0.71
C ASN A 88 -6.63 -2.83 1.16
N SER A 89 -5.50 -3.26 1.71
CA SER A 89 -5.35 -4.60 2.29
C SER A 89 -5.95 -4.69 3.70
N PRO A 90 -6.26 -5.90 4.20
CA PRO A 90 -6.73 -6.08 5.58
C PRO A 90 -5.74 -5.51 6.59
N ALA A 91 -6.23 -4.64 7.48
CA ALA A 91 -5.41 -4.07 8.53
C ALA A 91 -5.02 -5.17 9.52
N THR A 92 -3.73 -5.27 9.82
CA THR A 92 -3.18 -6.23 10.79
C THR A 92 -2.29 -5.49 11.77
N ILE A 93 -2.16 -6.03 12.98
CA ILE A 93 -1.29 -5.44 14.00
C ILE A 93 0.16 -5.39 13.54
N SER A 94 0.64 -6.44 12.86
CA SER A 94 1.99 -6.44 12.29
C SER A 94 2.20 -5.27 11.33
N MET A 95 1.20 -4.93 10.50
CA MET A 95 1.26 -3.78 9.60
C MET A 95 1.24 -2.46 10.36
N LEU A 96 0.43 -2.34 11.42
CA LEU A 96 0.38 -1.15 12.28
C LEU A 96 1.73 -0.89 12.96
N THR A 97 2.33 -1.92 13.58
CA THR A 97 3.66 -1.84 14.20
C THR A 97 4.72 -1.45 13.19
N LYS A 98 4.74 -2.11 12.02
CA LYS A 98 5.69 -1.77 10.95
C LYS A 98 5.54 -0.34 10.46
N ALA A 99 4.30 0.14 10.29
CA ALA A 99 4.01 1.49 9.85
C ALA A 99 4.50 2.54 10.86
N LYS A 100 4.35 2.28 12.16
CA LYS A 100 4.91 3.15 13.21
C LYS A 100 6.44 3.15 13.19
N THR A 101 7.07 1.97 13.17
CA THR A 101 8.54 1.85 13.18
C THR A 101 9.19 2.50 11.97
N GLN A 102 8.54 2.47 10.81
CA GLN A 102 9.05 3.03 9.56
C GLN A 102 8.52 4.44 9.26
N ASN A 103 7.81 5.06 10.19
CA ASN A 103 7.21 6.39 10.03
C ASN A 103 6.28 6.54 8.81
N TRP A 104 5.56 5.48 8.45
CA TRP A 104 4.54 5.50 7.39
C TRP A 104 3.22 6.07 7.91
N SER A 105 3.20 7.38 8.18
CA SER A 105 2.10 8.07 8.87
C SER A 105 0.73 7.83 8.23
N ARG A 106 0.62 7.93 6.90
CA ARG A 106 -0.64 7.72 6.17
C ARG A 106 -1.17 6.29 6.32
N LEU A 107 -0.29 5.29 6.19
CA LEU A 107 -0.64 3.89 6.41
C LEU A 107 -0.97 3.61 7.88
N TYR A 108 -0.22 4.20 8.81
CA TYR A 108 -0.44 4.07 10.24
C TYR A 108 -1.83 4.54 10.64
N SER A 109 -2.21 5.77 10.28
CA SER A 109 -3.52 6.34 10.60
C SER A 109 -4.66 5.51 10.00
N SER A 110 -4.52 5.06 8.74
CA SER A 110 -5.55 4.24 8.11
C SER A 110 -5.66 2.84 8.74
N CYS A 111 -4.55 2.21 9.10
CA CYS A 111 -4.56 0.93 9.81
C CYS A 111 -5.19 1.08 11.20
N LEU A 112 -4.85 2.16 11.92
CA LEU A 112 -5.38 2.45 13.24
C LEU A 112 -6.90 2.59 13.21
N GLU A 113 -7.41 3.37 12.25
CA GLU A 113 -8.85 3.56 12.04
C GLU A 113 -9.57 2.24 11.71
N LYS A 114 -9.02 1.44 10.79
CA LYS A 114 -9.61 0.16 10.41
C LYS A 114 -9.61 -0.84 11.56
N LEU A 115 -8.53 -0.91 12.34
CA LEU A 115 -8.44 -1.77 13.52
C LEU A 115 -9.38 -1.31 14.63
N ALA A 116 -9.50 -0.01 14.86
CA ALA A 116 -10.43 0.55 15.83
C ALA A 116 -11.88 0.18 15.50
N ARG A 117 -12.29 0.28 14.22
CA ARG A 117 -13.62 -0.14 13.74
C ARG A 117 -13.86 -1.65 13.84
N THR A 118 -12.80 -2.44 13.73
CA THR A 118 -12.87 -3.91 13.77
C THR A 118 -12.39 -4.48 15.11
N ALA A 119 -12.38 -3.67 16.17
CA ALA A 119 -11.76 -4.03 17.43
C ALA A 119 -12.38 -5.27 18.11
N ILE A 120 -13.62 -5.61 17.78
CA ILE A 120 -14.29 -6.84 18.22
C ILE A 120 -13.54 -8.10 17.77
N LEU A 121 -12.76 -8.02 16.67
CA LEU A 121 -12.00 -9.12 16.10
C LEU A 121 -10.58 -9.25 16.68
N LEU A 122 -10.12 -8.29 17.50
CA LEU A 122 -8.81 -8.34 18.13
C LEU A 122 -8.75 -9.46 19.16
N GLN A 123 -7.77 -10.35 19.04
CA GLN A 123 -7.58 -11.40 20.03
C GLN A 123 -6.93 -10.84 21.29
N ARG A 124 -7.20 -11.45 22.44
CA ARG A 124 -6.53 -11.03 23.69
C ARG A 124 -5.00 -11.10 23.60
N LYS A 125 -4.48 -12.13 22.92
CA LYS A 125 -3.04 -12.32 22.71
C LYS A 125 -2.39 -11.16 21.95
N ASP A 126 -3.09 -10.69 20.91
CA ASP A 126 -2.66 -9.58 20.08
C ASP A 126 -2.52 -8.27 20.88
N VAL A 127 -3.45 -8.04 21.81
CA VAL A 127 -3.42 -6.89 22.72
C VAL A 127 -2.29 -7.03 23.76
N ASP A 128 -2.11 -8.22 24.32
CA ASP A 128 -1.03 -8.50 25.27
C ASP A 128 0.36 -8.33 24.61
N ASP A 129 0.52 -8.79 23.38
CA ASP A 129 1.74 -8.64 22.58
C ASP A 129 2.01 -7.16 22.25
N LEU A 130 0.98 -6.38 21.91
CA LEU A 130 1.10 -4.93 21.71
C LEU A 130 1.49 -4.21 23.00
N ALA A 131 0.85 -4.53 24.12
CA ALA A 131 1.14 -3.92 25.43
C ALA A 131 2.60 -4.12 25.83
N LYS A 132 3.17 -5.28 25.47
CA LYS A 132 4.54 -5.65 25.83
C LYS A 132 5.60 -5.03 24.91
N ASN A 133 5.33 -4.96 23.61
CA ASN A 133 6.32 -4.54 22.61
C ASN A 133 6.20 -3.06 22.22
N SER A 134 5.00 -2.48 22.28
CA SER A 134 4.71 -1.13 21.76
C SER A 134 3.51 -0.51 22.48
N PRO A 135 3.63 -0.16 23.78
CA PRO A 135 2.53 0.39 24.57
C PRO A 135 1.98 1.71 24.00
N GLU A 136 2.80 2.48 23.29
CA GLU A 136 2.38 3.70 22.59
C GLU A 136 1.38 3.42 21.47
N ILE A 137 1.55 2.32 20.72
CA ILE A 137 0.61 1.93 19.66
C ILE A 137 -0.71 1.47 20.27
N LEU A 138 -0.65 0.78 21.41
CA LEU A 138 -1.85 0.37 22.15
C LEU A 138 -2.62 1.58 22.68
N ALA A 139 -1.92 2.60 23.20
CA ALA A 139 -2.54 3.84 23.65
C ALA A 139 -3.24 4.59 22.50
N ASP A 140 -2.55 4.73 21.37
CA ASP A 140 -3.12 5.33 20.15
C ASP A 140 -4.37 4.55 19.69
N LEU A 141 -4.32 3.21 19.71
CA LEU A 141 -5.44 2.37 19.31
C LEU A 141 -6.62 2.46 20.27
N ALA A 142 -6.37 2.44 21.59
CA ALA A 142 -7.39 2.60 22.61
C ALA A 142 -8.09 3.96 22.50
N TRP A 143 -7.33 5.01 22.21
CA TRP A 143 -7.88 6.33 21.95
C TRP A 143 -8.79 6.34 20.72
N GLU A 144 -8.34 5.72 19.62
CA GLU A 144 -9.12 5.64 18.38
C GLU A 144 -10.39 4.81 18.55
N MET A 145 -10.33 3.69 19.30
CA MET A 145 -11.49 2.85 19.61
C MET A 145 -12.59 3.61 20.36
N ARG A 146 -12.22 4.55 21.24
CA ARG A 146 -13.19 5.34 22.01
C ARG A 146 -14.17 6.10 21.11
N LYS A 147 -13.75 6.51 19.91
CA LYS A 147 -14.60 7.19 18.92
C LYS A 147 -15.78 6.33 18.43
N TYR A 148 -15.67 5.01 18.56
CA TYR A 148 -16.66 4.06 18.04
C TYR A 148 -17.49 3.38 19.14
N VAL A 149 -17.14 3.56 20.42
CA VAL A 149 -17.83 2.94 21.56
C VAL A 149 -19.04 3.76 22.04
N ASN A 150 -19.11 5.07 21.73
CA ASN A 150 -20.27 5.92 22.02
C ASN A 150 -20.99 6.37 20.74
N PRO A 151 -21.73 5.49 20.04
CA PRO A 151 -22.55 5.91 18.91
C PRO A 151 -23.91 6.53 19.31
N ASN A 152 -24.19 6.70 20.62
CA ASN A 152 -25.54 7.03 21.12
C ASN A 152 -25.75 8.46 21.65
N ASP A 153 -24.76 9.35 21.59
CA ASP A 153 -24.85 10.63 22.34
C ASP A 153 -25.09 11.90 21.49
N GLU A 154 -25.12 11.86 20.13
CA GLU A 154 -25.31 13.08 19.34
C GLU A 154 -26.09 12.87 18.02
N ASP A 155 -27.40 12.62 18.10
CA ASP A 155 -28.35 12.90 17.00
C ASP A 155 -29.77 13.22 17.53
N ASP A 156 -29.84 13.90 18.68
CA ASP A 156 -31.03 14.65 19.15
C ASP A 156 -30.71 16.16 19.12
N SER A 157 -30.11 16.65 18.02
CA SER A 157 -30.19 18.08 17.72
C SER A 157 -31.54 18.33 17.07
N ASP A 158 -32.52 18.52 17.95
CA ASP A 158 -33.84 19.03 17.66
C ASP A 158 -33.79 20.08 16.53
N GLN A 159 -34.42 19.72 15.42
CA GLN A 159 -34.94 20.66 14.44
C GLN A 159 -35.81 21.68 15.20
N GLN A 160 -35.28 22.87 15.43
CA GLN A 160 -36.10 24.04 15.67
C GLN A 160 -36.50 24.57 14.30
N ASP A 161 -37.71 24.21 13.90
CA ASP A 161 -38.44 24.81 12.79
C ASP A 161 -38.62 26.30 13.08
N ASP A 162 -37.77 27.14 12.48
CA ASP A 162 -38.08 28.56 12.28
C ASP A 162 -38.42 28.75 10.80
N ASP A 163 -39.72 28.70 10.55
CA ASP A 163 -40.41 29.14 9.35
C ASP A 163 -39.95 30.54 8.93
N LEU A 164 -39.25 30.64 7.80
CA LEU A 164 -39.26 31.86 6.98
C LEU A 164 -39.41 31.48 5.51
N GLU A 165 -40.65 31.60 5.06
CA GLU A 165 -41.03 31.72 3.66
C GLU A 165 -40.21 32.82 2.96
N GLU A 166 -39.66 32.55 1.78
CA GLU A 166 -39.76 33.49 0.65
C GLU A 166 -39.40 32.81 -0.69
N ASP A 167 -40.50 32.45 -1.36
CA ASP A 167 -40.83 32.59 -2.79
C ASP A 167 -39.73 32.88 -3.85
N GLY A 168 -39.87 32.15 -4.97
CA GLY A 168 -39.59 32.69 -6.31
C GLY A 168 -38.32 32.22 -7.03
N GLY A 169 -38.45 31.19 -7.89
CA GLY A 169 -37.38 30.92 -8.87
C GLY A 169 -37.49 29.67 -9.73
N LEU A 170 -38.59 29.52 -10.49
CA LEU A 170 -38.72 28.48 -11.52
C LEU A 170 -37.70 28.66 -12.65
N GLY A 171 -36.84 27.67 -12.88
CA GLY A 171 -36.01 27.53 -14.08
C GLY A 171 -35.86 26.08 -14.50
N PRO A 172 -36.40 25.63 -15.66
CA PRO A 172 -36.32 24.25 -16.09
C PRO A 172 -35.14 24.04 -17.05
N PHE A 173 -34.14 23.26 -16.65
CA PHE A 173 -33.20 22.67 -17.61
C PHE A 173 -33.04 21.18 -17.39
N GLN A 174 -33.92 20.43 -18.05
CA GLN A 174 -33.78 19.00 -18.27
C GLN A 174 -32.64 18.74 -19.26
N LYS A 175 -31.60 18.00 -18.85
CA LYS A 175 -30.81 17.17 -19.76
C LYS A 175 -30.50 15.84 -19.09
N LYS A 176 -31.25 14.82 -19.50
CA LYS A 176 -31.03 13.40 -19.19
C LYS A 176 -29.74 12.91 -19.86
N PRO A 177 -28.80 12.26 -19.15
CA PRO A 177 -27.83 11.39 -19.77
C PRO A 177 -28.35 9.95 -19.89
N LYS A 178 -28.04 9.37 -21.05
CA LYS A 178 -28.47 8.07 -21.60
C LYS A 178 -27.99 6.89 -20.75
N LYS A 179 -28.86 5.87 -20.65
CA LYS A 179 -28.51 4.51 -20.20
C LYS A 179 -27.42 3.92 -21.11
N PRO A 180 -26.34 3.33 -20.57
CA PRO A 180 -25.49 2.44 -21.34
C PRO A 180 -26.16 1.07 -21.49
N SER A 181 -26.06 0.57 -22.71
CA SER A 181 -26.55 -0.68 -23.26
C SER A 181 -25.94 -1.91 -22.62
N LYS A 182 -26.74 -2.99 -22.59
CA LYS A 182 -26.33 -4.38 -22.40
C LYS A 182 -25.10 -4.69 -23.24
N ILE A 183 -24.10 -5.33 -22.63
CA ILE A 183 -23.04 -6.04 -23.33
C ILE A 183 -23.30 -7.52 -23.10
N ASP A 184 -23.35 -8.21 -24.22
CA ASP A 184 -23.76 -9.59 -24.41
C ASP A 184 -22.74 -10.60 -23.86
N ASP A 185 -23.29 -11.77 -23.58
CA ASP A 185 -22.64 -13.05 -23.33
C ASP A 185 -21.55 -13.38 -24.33
N LEU A 186 -20.32 -13.68 -23.89
CA LEU A 186 -19.37 -14.51 -24.64
C LEU A 186 -18.45 -15.33 -23.71
N GLU A 187 -18.76 -16.63 -23.72
CA GLU A 187 -17.85 -17.77 -23.88
C GLU A 187 -16.87 -18.12 -22.74
N GLU A 188 -17.19 -19.24 -22.11
CA GLU A 188 -16.30 -20.16 -21.41
C GLU A 188 -15.17 -20.60 -22.36
N ASP A 189 -13.91 -20.25 -22.05
CA ASP A 189 -12.75 -20.79 -22.77
C ASP A 189 -11.87 -21.67 -21.85
N ASP A 190 -11.53 -22.81 -22.43
CA ASP A 190 -10.93 -24.01 -21.85
C ASP A 190 -9.51 -23.76 -21.31
N GLY A 191 -9.26 -24.21 -20.09
CA GLY A 191 -7.93 -24.17 -19.49
C GLY A 191 -6.96 -25.17 -20.13
N PRO A 192 -5.63 -24.91 -20.07
CA PRO A 192 -4.65 -25.97 -20.25
C PRO A 192 -3.68 -26.12 -19.06
N GLY A 193 -3.54 -27.37 -18.61
CA GLY A 193 -2.21 -27.95 -18.45
C GLY A 193 -1.56 -27.88 -17.07
N LYS A 194 -1.87 -28.86 -16.20
CA LYS A 194 -1.02 -29.20 -15.04
C LYS A 194 0.39 -29.60 -15.51
N PRO A 195 1.49 -29.01 -14.98
CA PRO A 195 2.84 -29.46 -15.30
C PRO A 195 3.19 -30.79 -14.61
N LYS A 196 3.71 -31.73 -15.40
CA LYS A 196 4.19 -33.05 -14.98
C LYS A 196 5.38 -32.90 -14.00
N LYS A 197 5.22 -33.44 -12.78
CA LYS A 197 6.31 -33.57 -11.80
C LYS A 197 7.40 -34.51 -12.34
N LYS A 198 8.62 -34.00 -12.52
CA LYS A 198 9.80 -34.84 -12.80
C LYS A 198 10.31 -35.48 -11.49
N PRO A 199 10.73 -36.75 -11.51
CA PRO A 199 11.25 -37.43 -10.32
C PRO A 199 12.66 -36.94 -9.94
N LEU A 200 12.84 -36.68 -8.65
CA LEU A 200 14.11 -36.30 -8.02
C LEU A 200 15.06 -37.52 -8.00
N LYS A 201 16.16 -37.45 -8.76
CA LYS A 201 17.24 -38.44 -8.68
C LYS A 201 18.05 -38.20 -7.40
N ARG A 202 17.90 -39.09 -6.41
CA ARG A 202 18.80 -39.22 -5.27
C ARG A 202 20.17 -39.71 -5.76
N LYS A 203 21.19 -38.84 -5.71
CA LYS A 203 22.60 -39.28 -5.86
C LYS A 203 23.08 -39.85 -4.52
N GLY A 204 23.54 -41.09 -4.57
CA GLY A 204 24.05 -41.84 -3.42
C GLY A 204 25.38 -41.29 -2.90
N LYS A 205 25.52 -41.34 -1.58
CA LYS A 205 26.78 -41.22 -0.84
C LYS A 205 27.41 -42.63 -0.78
N ARG A 206 28.56 -42.79 -1.44
CA ARG A 206 29.63 -43.74 -1.10
C ARG A 206 30.86 -42.83 -0.98
N GLY A 207 31.56 -42.71 0.13
CA GLY A 207 32.11 -43.78 0.95
C GLY A 207 33.62 -43.74 0.71
N LEU A 208 34.34 -43.17 1.69
CA LEU A 208 35.70 -43.48 2.16
C LEU A 208 36.14 -42.34 3.08
#